data_AF-A0A0B3APH5-F1
#
_entry.id   AF-A0A0B3APH5-F1
#
_cell.length_a   1.000
_cell.length_b   1.000
_cell.length_c   1.000
_cell.angle_alpha   90.00
_cell.angle_beta   90.00
_cell.angle_gamma   90.00
#
_symmetry.space_group_name_H-M   'P 1'
#
loop_
_entity.id
_entity.type
_entity.pdbx_description
1 polymer ?
#
loop_
_entity_poly.entity_id
_entity_poly.type
_entity_poly.pdbx_seq_one_letter_code
_entity_poly.pdbx_strand_id
1 'polypeptide(L)' 'MNFISRIITGAIMIIIGLTLILTTFLVNFVSSFPLLFFGIPLLIIGFFIFFNKNEDKIEPILERRVKKNG' A
#
# COMPACT_ATOMS: atom_id res chain seq x y z
N MET A 1 5.86 -11.75 -1.51
CA MET A 1 4.39 -11.53 -1.54
C MET A 1 4.03 -11.49 -3.01
N ASN A 2 3.18 -12.39 -3.51
CA ASN A 2 2.93 -12.49 -4.95
C ASN A 2 2.57 -11.12 -5.56
N PHE A 3 3.09 -10.81 -6.76
CA PHE A 3 2.89 -9.54 -7.48
C PHE A 3 1.42 -9.04 -7.45
N ILE A 4 0.48 -9.95 -7.70
CA ILE A 4 -0.96 -9.66 -7.67
C ILE A 4 -1.42 -9.28 -6.26
N SER A 5 -0.97 -9.99 -5.23
CA SER A 5 -1.29 -9.70 -3.83
C SER A 5 -0.77 -8.33 -3.42
N ARG A 6 0.48 -7.96 -3.79
CA ARG A 6 1.01 -6.62 -3.50
C ARG A 6 0.17 -5.51 -4.14
N ILE A 7 -0.19 -5.68 -5.41
CA ILE A 7 -1.01 -4.70 -6.14
C ILE A 7 -2.37 -4.54 -5.47
N ILE A 8 -3.03 -5.65 -5.12
CA ILE A 8 -4.33 -5.63 -4.46
C ILE A 8 -4.23 -4.94 -3.09
N THR A 9 -3.25 -5.33 -2.26
CA THR A 9 -3.06 -4.75 -0.93
C THR A 9 -2.72 -3.26 -1.01
N GLY A 10 -1.80 -2.86 -1.89
CA GLY A 10 -1.45 -1.46 -2.12
C GLY A 10 -2.65 -0.64 -2.62
N ALA A 11 -3.41 -1.17 -3.58
CA ALA A 11 -4.60 -0.49 -4.10
C ALA A 11 -5.68 -0.32 -3.03
N ILE A 12 -5.96 -1.35 -2.22
CA ILE A 12 -6.91 -1.26 -1.11
C ILE A 12 -6.46 -0.20 -0.09
N MET A 13 -5.18 -0.19 0.30
CA MET A 13 -4.66 0.81 1.24
C MET A 13 -4.75 2.24 0.69
N ILE A 14 -4.47 2.44 -0.60
CA ILE A 14 -4.64 3.73 -1.27
C ILE A 14 -6.10 4.17 -1.26
N ILE A 15 -7.03 3.26 -1.59
CA ILE A 15 -8.47 3.55 -1.61
C ILE A 15 -8.94 3.95 -0.21
N ILE A 16 -8.59 3.18 0.83
CA ILE A 16 -8.98 3.49 2.22
C ILE A 16 -8.40 4.85 2.65
N GLY A 17 -7.13 5.13 2.31
CA GLY A 17 -6.48 6.41 2.63
C GLY A 17 -7.17 7.58 1.94
N LEU A 18 -7.51 7.43 0.67
CA LEU A 18 -8.27 8.43 -0.09
C LEU A 18 -9.66 8.65 0.50
N THR A 19 -10.37 7.58 0.88
CA THR A 19 -11.69 7.68 1.51
C THR A 19 -11.61 8.46 2.83
N LEU A 20 -10.62 8.20 3.69
CA LEU A 20 -10.42 8.93 4.95
C LEU A 20 -10.14 10.43 4.73
N ILE A 21 -9.37 10.75 3.69
CA ILE A 21 -9.10 12.14 3.33
C ILE A 21 -10.37 12.80 2.77
N LEU A 22 -11.08 12.13 1.87
CA LEU A 22 -12.33 12.62 1.28
C LEU A 22 -13.42 12.87 2.33
N THR A 23 -13.60 11.95 3.29
CA THR A 23 -14.60 12.11 4.36
C THR A 23 -14.30 13.30 5.25
N THR A 24 -13.02 13.67 5.40
CA THR A 24 -12.62 14.88 6.13
C THR A 24 -13.19 16.14 5.47
N PHE A 25 -13.19 16.20 4.13
CA PHE A 25 -13.69 17.36 3.39
C PHE A 25 -15.22 17.36 3.22
N LEU A 26 -15.85 16.19 3.22
CA LEU A 26 -17.29 16.03 2.93
C LEU A 26 -18.20 16.23 4.16
N VAL A 27 -17.75 15.90 5.37
CA VAL A 27 -18.63 15.88 6.56
C VAL A 27 -18.53 17.18 7.36
N ASN A 28 -17.38 17.44 7.99
CA ASN A 28 -17.12 18.70 8.70
C ASN A 28 -15.61 18.80 8.97
N PHE A 29 -14.95 19.72 8.28
CA PHE A 29 -13.49 19.84 8.31
C PHE A 29 -12.93 20.01 9.73
N VAL A 30 -13.61 20.77 10.60
CA VAL A 30 -13.11 21.09 11.95
C VAL A 30 -13.14 19.86 12.86
N SER A 31 -14.23 19.09 12.84
CA SER A 31 -14.36 17.87 13.66
C SER A 31 -13.58 16.69 13.08
N SER A 32 -13.40 16.67 11.76
CA SER A 32 -12.75 15.58 11.05
C SER A 32 -11.25 15.80 10.81
N PHE A 33 -10.70 16.97 11.14
CA PHE A 33 -9.27 17.28 10.98
C PHE A 33 -8.32 16.17 11.52
N PRO A 34 -8.61 15.51 12.66
CA PRO A 34 -7.78 14.41 13.15
C PRO A 34 -7.66 13.22 12.18
N LEU A 35 -8.64 12.99 11.29
CA LEU A 35 -8.63 11.89 10.32
C LEU A 35 -7.49 12.04 9.29
N LEU A 36 -7.01 13.26 9.02
CA LEU A 36 -5.89 13.49 8.11
C LEU A 36 -4.57 12.90 8.64
N PHE A 37 -4.39 12.88 9.96
CA PHE A 37 -3.22 12.25 10.60
C PHE A 37 -3.19 10.73 10.38
N PHE A 38 -4.34 10.11 10.09
CA PHE A 38 -4.42 8.69 9.74
C PHE A 38 -4.43 8.48 8.23
N GLY A 39 -5.19 9.30 7.50
CA GLY A 39 -5.33 9.20 6.04
C GLY A 39 -4.03 9.43 5.28
N ILE A 40 -3.26 10.46 5.64
CA ILE A 40 -2.02 10.82 4.93
C ILE A 40 -0.94 9.73 5.09
N PRO A 41 -0.59 9.28 6.31
CA PRO A 41 0.39 8.19 6.46
C PRO A 41 -0.07 6.88 5.82
N LEU A 42 -1.37 6.54 5.94
CA LEU A 42 -1.91 5.33 5.32
C LEU A 42 -1.78 5.37 3.80
N LEU A 43 -2.04 6.54 3.19
CA LEU A 43 -1.89 6.75 1.76
C LEU A 43 -0.41 6.65 1.33
N ILE A 44 0.51 7.24 2.10
CA ILE A 44 1.96 7.11 1.86
C ILE A 44 2.40 5.64 1.90
N ILE A 45 1.98 4.89 2.91
CA ILE A 45 2.29 3.46 3.04
C ILE A 45 1.67 2.66 1.89
N GLY A 46 0.41 2.95 1.53
CA GLY A 46 -0.27 2.31 0.40
C GLY A 46 0.46 2.54 -0.92
N PHE A 47 0.91 3.76 -1.18
CA PHE A 47 1.75 4.09 -2.35
C PHE A 47 3.08 3.35 -2.29
N PHE A 48 3.75 3.32 -1.13
CA PHE A 48 5.00 2.60 -0.99
C PHE A 48 4.83 1.10 -1.32
N ILE A 49 3.81 0.45 -0.78
CA ILE A 49 3.50 -0.96 -1.07
C ILE A 49 3.15 -1.16 -2.54
N PHE A 50 2.34 -0.28 -3.13
CA PHE A 50 1.92 -0.41 -4.53
C PHE A 50 3.10 -0.27 -5.51
N PHE A 51 4.01 0.67 -5.26
CA PHE A 51 5.14 0.99 -6.13
C PHE A 51 6.44 0.26 -5.78
N ASN A 52 6.53 -0.44 -4.64
CA ASN A 52 7.74 -1.18 -4.24
C ASN A 52 7.92 -2.46 -5.08
N LYS A 53 8.33 -2.26 -6.34
CA LYS A 53 8.60 -3.28 -7.36
C LYS A 53 9.96 -3.97 -7.19
N ASN A 54 10.76 -3.52 -6.23
CA ASN A 54 12.12 -4.03 -6.02
C ASN A 54 12.13 -5.35 -5.24
N GLU A 55 11.17 -5.60 -4.35
CA GLU A 55 11.04 -6.91 -3.66
C GLU A 55 10.74 -8.05 -4.65
N ASP A 56 9.90 -7.83 -5.66
CA ASP A 56 9.54 -8.86 -6.64
C ASP A 56 10.71 -9.30 -7.52
N LYS A 57 11.80 -8.53 -7.62
CA LYS A 57 12.97 -8.92 -8.42
C LYS A 57 13.84 -9.95 -7.70
N ILE A 58 13.72 -10.05 -6.37
CA ILE A 58 14.53 -10.94 -5.53
C ILE A 58 13.92 -12.34 -5.46
N GLU A 59 12.60 -12.46 -5.39
CA GLU A 59 11.84 -13.73 -5.38
C GLU A 59 12.25 -14.71 -6.50
N PRO A 60 12.28 -14.32 -7.80
CA PRO A 60 12.64 -15.24 -8.88
C PRO A 60 14.13 -15.61 -8.89
N ILE A 61 14.99 -14.85 -8.23
CA ILE A 61 16.42 -15.17 -8.10
C ILE A 61 16.62 -16.22 -7.01
N LEU A 62 15.87 -16.12 -5.90
CA LEU A 62 15.94 -17.06 -4.79
C LEU A 62 15.36 -18.43 -5.20
N GLU A 63 14.20 -18.45 -5.87
CA GLU A 63 13.57 -19.69 -6.37
C GLU A 63 14.52 -20.48 -7.29
N ARG A 64 15.17 -19.79 -8.24
CA ARG A 64 16.13 -20.44 -9.15
C ARG A 64 17.34 -20.99 -8.42
N ARG A 65 17.78 -20.34 -7.34
CA ARG A 65 18.95 -20.78 -6.56
C ARG A 65 18.62 -22.01 -5.71
N VAL A 66 17.43 -22.07 -5.11
CA VAL A 66 16.96 -23.25 -4.35
C VAL A 66 16.80 -24.45 -5.28
N LYS A 67 16.16 -24.27 -6.45
CA LYS A 67 15.95 -25.37 -7.42
C LYS A 67 17.25 -25.90 -8.06
N LYS A 68 18.33 -25.13 -8.04
CA LYS A 68 19.64 -25.55 -8.57
C LYS A 68 20.45 -26.38 -7.56
N ASN A 69 20.15 -26.25 -6.26
CA ASN A 69 20.94 -26.83 -5.18
C ASN A 69 20.23 -27.99 -4.44
N GLY A 70 19.03 -28.38 -4.87
CA GLY A 70 18.29 -29.56 -4.39
C GLY A 70 18.02 -30.51 -5.54
#